data_AF-A0A959JLS9-F1
#
_entry.id   AF-A0A959JLS9-F1
#
_cell.length_a   1.000
_cell.length_b   1.000
_cell.length_c   1.000
_cell.angle_alpha   90.00
_cell.angle_beta   90.00
_cell.angle_gamma   90.00
#
_symmetry.space_group_name_H-M   'P 1'
#
loop_
_entity.id
_entity.type
_entity.pdbx_description
1 polymer ?
#
loop_
_entity_poly.entity_id
_entity_poly.type
_entity_poly.pdbx_seq_one_letter_code
_entity_poly.pdbx_strand_id
1 'polypeptide(L)'
;MSIDFGEKRTGIAATDPFQIIVTGLTTIPTSELKKFLVDYLSQEKVEKIVIGCPQHKDGTYTHIKPNIDALKTWILNQWPNIVVDYADEQFSSVLAKDIILKSGVPKMKRRDKSLVDKVSAVVILQKYLGHI
;
A
#
# COMPACT_ATOMS: atom_id res chain seq x y z
N MET A 1 6.63 4.53 -4.02
CA MET A 1 6.20 3.36 -3.23
C MET A 1 4.77 3.56 -2.76
N SER A 2 3.99 2.50 -2.55
CA SER A 2 2.69 2.55 -1.88
C SER A 2 2.65 1.64 -0.65
N ILE A 3 1.77 2.02 0.28
CA ILE A 3 1.48 1.31 1.53
C ILE A 3 -0.04 1.17 1.65
N ASP A 4 -0.55 -0.05 1.62
CA ASP A 4 -1.92 -0.40 2.02
C ASP A 4 -1.90 -0.68 3.53
N PHE A 5 -2.26 0.33 4.33
CA PHE A 5 -2.13 0.29 5.77
C PHE A 5 -3.38 -0.31 6.42
N GLY A 6 -3.27 -1.54 6.90
CA GLY A 6 -4.29 -2.20 7.73
C GLY A 6 -3.88 -2.28 9.21
N GLU A 7 -4.84 -2.53 10.10
CA GLU A 7 -4.55 -2.65 11.54
C GLU A 7 -3.65 -3.84 11.89
N LYS A 8 -3.82 -4.96 11.19
CA LYS A 8 -3.10 -6.21 11.46
C LYS A 8 -1.91 -6.43 10.53
N ARG A 9 -2.09 -6.07 9.26
CA ARG A 9 -1.10 -6.29 8.21
C ARG A 9 -1.09 -5.10 7.28
N THR A 10 0.06 -4.90 6.66
CA THR A 10 0.31 -3.82 5.72
C THR A 10 0.86 -4.41 4.42
N GLY A 11 0.19 -4.11 3.30
CA GLY A 11 0.66 -4.46 1.96
C GLY A 11 1.61 -3.38 1.43
N ILE A 12 2.67 -3.77 0.73
CA ILE A 12 3.68 -2.84 0.23
C ILE A 12 3.96 -3.12 -1.25
N ALA A 13 3.96 -2.06 -2.05
CA ALA A 13 4.39 -2.10 -3.45
C ALA A 13 5.34 -0.96 -3.79
N ALA A 14 6.20 -1.19 -4.78
CA ALA A 14 7.11 -0.19 -5.30
C ALA A 14 7.04 -0.17 -6.82
N THR A 15 7.58 0.90 -7.40
CA THR A 15 7.75 1.04 -8.84
C THR A 15 9.21 1.35 -9.12
N ASP A 16 9.66 1.05 -10.32
CA ASP A 16 10.98 1.44 -10.81
C ASP A 16 11.11 2.98 -10.93
N PRO A 17 12.33 3.51 -11.09
CA PRO A 17 12.56 4.96 -11.18
C PRO A 17 11.80 5.68 -12.30
N PHE A 18 11.48 4.99 -13.40
CA PHE A 18 10.70 5.55 -14.51
C PHE A 18 9.19 5.41 -14.30
N GLN A 19 8.77 4.83 -13.17
CA GLN A 19 7.37 4.65 -12.79
C GLN A 19 6.59 3.81 -13.81
N ILE A 20 7.23 2.83 -14.45
CA ILE A 20 6.62 2.02 -15.52
C ILE A 20 5.99 0.74 -14.94
N ILE A 21 6.73 0.02 -14.10
CA ILE A 21 6.36 -1.29 -13.60
C ILE A 21 6.12 -1.23 -12.09
N VAL A 22 4.86 -1.42 -11.71
CA VAL A 22 4.47 -1.56 -10.31
C VAL A 22 4.60 -3.02 -9.86
N THR A 23 5.44 -3.25 -8.86
CA THR A 23 5.70 -4.57 -8.28
C THR A 23 5.27 -4.62 -6.82
N GLY A 24 4.49 -5.62 -6.46
CA GLY A 24 4.19 -5.91 -5.06
C GLY A 24 5.44 -6.47 -4.38
N LEU A 25 5.91 -5.82 -3.32
CA LEU A 25 7.07 -6.27 -2.56
C LEU A 25 6.65 -7.38 -1.60
N THR A 26 5.85 -7.06 -0.59
CA THR A 26 5.51 -7.98 0.49
C THR A 26 4.23 -7.56 1.22
N THR A 27 3.75 -8.42 2.11
CA THR A 27 2.77 -8.10 3.14
C THR A 27 3.37 -8.48 4.48
N ILE A 28 3.42 -7.54 5.41
CA ILE A 28 4.03 -7.73 6.73
C ILE A 28 3.03 -7.40 7.84
N PRO A 29 3.23 -7.89 9.07
CA PRO A 29 2.50 -7.39 10.24
C PRO A 29 2.68 -5.88 10.38
N THR A 30 1.61 -5.14 10.68
CA THR A 30 1.66 -3.67 10.78
C THR A 30 2.60 -3.19 11.88
N SER A 31 2.80 -4.00 12.92
CA SER A 31 3.79 -3.76 13.98
C SER A 31 5.23 -3.71 13.47
N GLU A 32 5.54 -4.39 12.36
CA GLU A 32 6.88 -4.46 11.79
C GLU A 32 7.13 -3.39 10.70
N LEU A 33 6.10 -2.64 10.31
CA LEU A 33 6.16 -1.69 9.20
C LEU A 33 7.26 -0.65 9.36
N LYS A 34 7.40 -0.08 10.56
CA LYS A 34 8.42 0.95 10.81
C LYS A 34 9.83 0.40 10.61
N LYS A 35 10.10 -0.81 11.11
CA LYS A 35 11.38 -1.49 10.93
C LYS A 35 11.65 -1.74 9.45
N PHE A 36 10.67 -2.29 8.74
CA PHE A 36 10.77 -2.54 7.30
C PHE A 36 11.09 -1.25 6.53
N LEU A 37 10.43 -0.14 6.83
CA LEU A 37 10.67 1.14 6.15
C LEU A 37 12.09 1.65 6.40
N VAL A 38 12.61 1.54 7.63
CA VAL A 38 14.00 1.91 7.92
C VAL A 38 14.97 1.08 7.08
N ASP A 39 14.80 -0.24 7.08
CA ASP A 39 15.69 -1.15 6.35
C ASP A 39 15.61 -0.89 4.84
N TYR A 40 14.40 -0.79 4.28
CA TYR A 40 14.19 -0.64 2.84
C TYR A 40 14.66 0.73 2.32
N LEU A 41 14.32 1.83 3.01
CA LEU A 41 14.70 3.18 2.58
C LEU A 41 16.20 3.47 2.74
N SER A 42 16.93 2.64 3.50
CA SER A 42 18.39 2.70 3.58
C SER A 42 19.08 2.12 2.35
N GLN A 43 18.40 1.23 1.62
CA GLN A 43 18.95 0.50 0.46
C GLN A 43 18.42 1.06 -0.86
N GLU A 44 17.15 1.47 -0.89
CA GLU A 44 16.45 1.90 -2.09
C GLU A 44 16.08 3.37 -2.03
N LYS A 45 16.33 4.10 -3.12
CA LYS A 45 15.95 5.52 -3.21
C LYS A 45 14.47 5.65 -3.50
N VAL A 46 13.69 6.05 -2.48
CA VAL A 46 12.26 6.34 -2.62
C VAL A 46 12.03 7.84 -2.47
N GLU A 47 11.47 8.47 -3.50
CA GLU A 47 11.16 9.91 -3.50
C GLU A 47 9.77 10.22 -2.98
N LYS A 48 8.84 9.27 -3.14
CA LYS A 48 7.43 9.42 -2.75
C LYS A 48 6.86 8.12 -2.17
N ILE A 49 6.12 8.27 -1.08
CA ILE A 49 5.30 7.23 -0.46
C ILE A 49 3.83 7.62 -0.57
N VAL A 50 3.02 6.70 -1.08
CA VAL A 50 1.57 6.85 -1.21
C VAL A 50 0.91 5.92 -0.20
N ILE A 51 0.12 6.47 0.73
CA ILE A 51 -0.57 5.67 1.75
C ILE A 51 -2.04 5.57 1.36
N GLY A 52 -2.55 4.35 1.26
CA GLY A 52 -3.97 4.12 1.06
C GLY A 52 -4.77 4.65 2.25
N CYS A 53 -5.83 5.41 1.95
CA CYS A 53 -6.62 6.10 2.95
C CYS A 53 -8.11 5.83 2.71
N PRO A 54 -8.66 4.74 3.26
CA PRO A 54 -10.02 4.32 2.96
C PRO A 54 -11.05 5.30 3.52
N GLN A 55 -11.99 5.67 2.65
CA GLN A 55 -13.14 6.51 2.97
C GLN A 55 -14.43 5.69 2.86
N HIS A 56 -15.40 6.02 3.72
CA HIS A 56 -16.77 5.55 3.61
C HIS A 56 -17.44 6.12 2.34
N LYS A 57 -18.58 5.53 1.94
CA LYS A 57 -19.31 5.95 0.73
C LYS A 57 -19.82 7.39 0.79
N ASP A 58 -19.98 7.93 1.99
CA ASP A 58 -20.37 9.31 2.26
C ASP A 58 -19.17 10.28 2.28
N GLY A 59 -17.96 9.80 1.99
CA GLY A 59 -16.73 10.59 2.00
C GLY A 59 -16.09 10.76 3.38
N THR A 60 -16.68 10.20 4.44
CA THR A 60 -16.09 10.26 5.78
C THR A 60 -14.90 9.31 5.89
N TYR A 61 -13.87 9.69 6.65
CA TYR A 61 -12.71 8.81 6.86
C TYR A 61 -13.06 7.65 7.79
N THR A 62 -12.45 6.51 7.53
CA THR A 62 -12.55 5.34 8.41
C THR A 62 -11.77 5.55 9.72
N HIS A 63 -12.09 4.74 10.73
CA HIS A 63 -11.45 4.78 12.06
C HIS A 63 -9.92 4.60 12.06
N ILE A 64 -9.33 4.09 10.97
CA ILE A 64 -7.89 3.89 10.84
C ILE A 64 -7.13 5.17 10.45
N LYS A 65 -7.84 6.22 10.03
CA LYS A 65 -7.25 7.50 9.60
C LYS A 65 -6.28 8.12 10.62
N PRO A 66 -6.57 8.16 11.94
CA PRO A 66 -5.62 8.66 12.91
C PRO A 66 -4.30 7.87 12.93
N ASN A 67 -4.35 6.55 12.72
CA ASN A 67 -3.17 5.69 12.68
C ASN A 67 -2.35 5.95 11.39
N ILE A 68 -3.03 6.15 10.27
CA ILE A 68 -2.42 6.57 9.00
C ILE A 68 -1.71 7.92 9.16
N ASP A 69 -2.34 8.88 9.85
CA ASP A 69 -1.77 10.22 10.08
C ASP A 69 -0.57 10.18 11.02
N ALA A 70 -0.63 9.33 12.05
CA ALA A 70 0.50 9.06 12.92
C ALA A 70 1.66 8.42 12.15
N LEU A 71 1.38 7.51 11.21
CA LEU A 71 2.39 6.92 10.34
C LEU A 71 3.01 7.98 9.42
N LYS A 72 2.20 8.82 8.75
CA LYS A 72 2.70 9.93 7.91
C LYS A 72 3.63 10.85 8.70
N THR A 73 3.18 11.27 9.89
CA THR A 73 3.97 12.16 10.76
C THR A 73 5.30 11.51 11.15
N TRP A 74 5.27 10.22 11.50
CA TRP A 74 6.49 9.47 11.81
C TRP A 74 7.44 9.37 10.60
N ILE A 75 6.92 9.10 9.39
CA ILE A 75 7.73 9.04 8.16
C ILE A 75 8.41 10.40 7.90
N LEU A 76 7.65 11.50 7.94
CA LEU A 76 8.19 12.83 7.66
C LEU A 76 9.22 13.29 8.71
N ASN A 77 9.10 12.84 9.96
CA ASN A 77 10.10 13.11 11.00
C ASN A 77 11.41 12.36 10.75
N GLN A 78 11.36 11.14 10.19
CA GLN A 78 12.56 10.35 9.88
C GLN A 78 13.18 10.75 8.53
N TRP A 79 12.34 11.05 7.53
CA TRP A 79 12.75 11.41 6.18
C TRP A 79 12.00 12.65 5.69
N PRO A 80 12.45 13.87 6.08
CA PRO A 80 11.76 15.12 5.76
C PRO A 80 11.64 15.42 4.26
N ASN A 81 12.53 14.84 3.45
CA ASN A 81 12.58 15.07 2.00
C ASN A 81 11.64 14.14 1.21
N ILE A 82 11.07 13.10 1.84
CA ILE A 82 10.15 12.18 1.15
C ILE A 82 8.76 12.81 1.11
N VAL A 83 8.15 12.82 -0.07
CA VAL A 83 6.76 13.26 -0.22
C VAL A 83 5.82 12.13 0.23
N VAL A 84 4.84 12.45 1.09
CA VAL A 84 3.83 11.49 1.56
C VAL A 84 2.42 11.95 1.18
N ASP A 85 1.84 11.24 0.21
CA ASP A 85 0.49 11.48 -0.32
C ASP A 85 -0.49 10.40 0.12
N TYR A 86 -1.79 10.73 0.05
CA TYR A 86 -2.86 9.77 0.27
C TYR A 86 -3.46 9.35 -1.07
N ALA A 87 -3.79 8.07 -1.19
CA ALA A 87 -4.57 7.54 -2.31
C ALA A 87 -5.92 7.05 -1.81
N ASP A 88 -6.96 7.26 -2.62
CA ASP A 88 -8.25 6.67 -2.37
C ASP A 88 -8.19 5.15 -2.59
N GLU A 89 -8.56 4.41 -1.56
CA GLU A 89 -8.56 2.95 -1.53
C GLU A 89 -9.88 2.34 -1.98
N GLN A 90 -10.88 3.15 -2.33
CA GLN A 90 -12.18 2.64 -2.74
C GLN A 90 -12.04 1.59 -3.86
N PHE A 91 -12.64 0.43 -3.59
CA PHE A 91 -12.66 -0.75 -4.47
C PHE A 91 -11.30 -1.41 -4.76
N SER A 92 -10.19 -1.00 -4.13
CA SER A 92 -8.87 -1.62 -4.33
C SER A 92 -8.89 -3.12 -4.01
N SER A 93 -9.49 -3.50 -2.87
CA SER A 93 -9.60 -4.89 -2.44
C SER A 93 -10.53 -5.74 -3.31
N VAL A 94 -11.56 -5.13 -3.91
CA VAL A 94 -12.47 -5.80 -4.86
C VAL A 94 -11.75 -6.06 -6.17
N LEU A 95 -11.07 -5.04 -6.70
CA LEU A 95 -10.26 -5.18 -7.91
C LEU A 95 -9.11 -6.17 -7.71
N ALA A 96 -8.43 -6.12 -6.56
CA ALA A 96 -7.37 -7.07 -6.20
C ALA A 96 -7.88 -8.52 -6.22
N LYS A 97 -9.06 -8.79 -5.65
CA LYS A 97 -9.67 -10.13 -5.70
C LYS A 97 -10.02 -10.56 -7.11
N ASP A 98 -10.51 -9.66 -7.95
CA ASP A 98 -10.82 -9.94 -9.36
C ASP A 98 -9.55 -10.24 -10.17
N ILE A 99 -8.48 -9.46 -10.00
CA ILE A 99 -7.15 -9.71 -10.59
C ILE A 99 -6.63 -11.09 -10.16
N ILE A 100 -6.69 -11.41 -8.86
CA ILE A 100 -6.26 -12.71 -8.35
C ILE A 100 -7.12 -13.85 -8.93
N LEU A 101 -8.43 -13.65 -9.09
CA LEU A 101 -9.34 -14.62 -9.71
C LEU A 101 -8.92 -14.91 -11.17
N LYS A 102 -8.67 -13.85 -11.94
CA LYS A 102 -8.30 -13.91 -13.37
C LYS A 102 -6.89 -14.48 -13.60
N SER A 103 -5.98 -14.32 -12.62
CA SER A 103 -4.59 -14.80 -12.70
C SER A 103 -4.42 -16.33 -12.63
N GLY A 104 -5.49 -17.10 -12.47
CA GLY A 104 -5.42 -18.57 -12.43
C GLY A 104 -4.90 -19.16 -11.11
N VAL A 105 -4.66 -18.34 -10.08
CA VAL A 105 -4.21 -18.79 -8.76
C VAL A 105 -5.17 -19.84 -8.17
N PRO A 106 -4.70 -20.93 -7.55
CA PRO A 106 -5.58 -21.96 -6.96
C PRO A 106 -6.50 -21.42 -5.87
N LYS A 107 -7.73 -21.96 -5.76
CA LYS A 107 -8.80 -21.47 -4.85
C LYS A 107 -8.36 -21.30 -3.39
N MET A 108 -7.50 -22.19 -2.87
CA MET A 108 -6.97 -22.08 -1.51
C MET A 108 -6.07 -20.84 -1.34
N LYS A 109 -5.17 -20.59 -2.29
CA LYS A 109 -4.28 -19.41 -2.27
C LYS A 109 -5.04 -18.10 -2.49
N ARG A 110 -6.19 -18.12 -3.19
CA ARG A 110 -7.07 -16.93 -3.32
C ARG A 110 -7.66 -16.45 -1.99
N ARG A 111 -7.80 -17.35 -1.01
CA ARG A 111 -8.31 -17.01 0.33
C ARG A 111 -7.23 -16.43 1.23
N ASP A 112 -5.98 -16.47 0.80
CA ASP A 112 -4.88 -15.87 1.53
C ASP A 112 -5.02 -14.35 1.51
N LYS A 113 -5.40 -13.80 2.67
CA LYS A 113 -5.56 -12.36 2.79
C LYS A 113 -4.22 -11.62 2.62
N SER A 114 -3.08 -12.25 2.90
CA SER A 114 -1.78 -11.60 2.68
C SER A 114 -1.52 -11.33 1.19
N LEU A 115 -1.98 -12.22 0.32
CA LEU A 115 -1.95 -12.03 -1.13
C LEU A 115 -2.87 -10.89 -1.57
N VAL A 116 -4.07 -10.80 -0.98
CA VAL A 116 -5.01 -9.70 -1.26
C VAL A 116 -4.42 -8.36 -0.86
N ASP A 117 -3.85 -8.25 0.35
CA ASP A 117 -3.23 -7.02 0.86
C ASP A 117 -2.04 -6.60 -0.04
N LYS A 118 -1.23 -7.56 -0.52
CA LYS A 118 -0.12 -7.30 -1.46
C LYS A 118 -0.61 -6.76 -2.80
N VAL A 119 -1.63 -7.38 -3.37
CA VAL A 119 -2.20 -6.96 -4.67
C VAL A 119 -2.95 -5.64 -4.54
N SER A 120 -3.56 -5.37 -3.39
CA SER A 120 -4.21 -4.09 -3.10
C SER A 120 -3.20 -2.94 -3.08
N ALA A 121 -2.04 -3.10 -2.43
CA ALA A 121 -0.95 -2.12 -2.50
C ALA A 121 -0.49 -1.84 -3.94
N VAL A 122 -0.42 -2.86 -4.80
CA VAL A 122 -0.13 -2.72 -6.24
C VAL A 122 -1.21 -1.91 -6.95
N VAL A 123 -2.48 -2.23 -6.72
CA VAL A 123 -3.62 -1.53 -7.31
C VAL A 123 -3.63 -0.05 -6.89
N ILE A 124 -3.36 0.25 -5.63
CA ILE A 124 -3.26 1.63 -5.13
C ILE A 124 -2.19 2.41 -5.90
N LEU A 125 -1.00 1.82 -6.06
CA LEU A 125 0.09 2.50 -6.77
C LEU A 125 -0.19 2.66 -8.26
N GLN A 126 -0.74 1.63 -8.91
CA GLN A 126 -1.11 1.72 -10.33
C GLN A 126 -2.16 2.80 -10.58
N LYS A 127 -3.21 2.87 -9.75
CA LYS A 127 -4.23 3.93 -9.84
C LYS A 127 -3.61 5.32 -9.63
N TYR A 128 -2.77 5.46 -8.60
CA TYR A 128 -2.13 6.74 -8.29
C TYR A 128 -1.22 7.24 -9.44
N LEU A 129 -0.53 6.32 -10.13
CA LEU A 129 0.31 6.63 -11.29
C LEU A 129 -0.51 6.81 -12.59
N GLY A 130 -1.82 6.57 -12.58
CA GLY A 130 -2.67 6.66 -13.77
C GLY A 130 -2.48 5.51 -14.75
N HIS A 131 -1.99 4.35 -14.30
CA HIS A 131 -1.84 3.16 -15.14
C HIS A 131 -3.16 2.43 -15.37
N ILE A 132 -4.14 2.62 -14.47
CA ILE A 132 -5.48 2.02 -14.48
C ILE A 132 -6.53 2.97 -13.93
#